data_AF-A0A7K1IZM5-F1
#
_entry.id   AF-A0A7K1IZM5-F1
#
_cell.length_a   1.000
_cell.length_b   1.000
_cell.length_c   1.000
_cell.angle_alpha   90.00
_cell.angle_beta   90.00
_cell.angle_gamma   90.00
#
_symmetry.space_group_name_H-M   'P 1'
#
loop_
_entity.id
_entity.type
_entity.pdbx_description
1 polymer ?
#
loop_
_entity_poly.entity_id
_entity_poly.type
_entity_poly.pdbx_seq_one_letter_code
_entity_poly.pdbx_strand_id
1 'polypeptide(L)'
;MKRSSNNKRSPLDGRIGAHFGGRISTRRTRIVLGLFVVIATPMFASTLAASVTLNNGDAVEFGQGEGLVIACDQLIVTRINEAWSEMIEDFRVSTIELTDLNVAVPLLAAQDSGCGGKVIKIQLLNSLGDPLTIGDSSGLTEISVTLPNGGSGIPQVLNETSGATAVFEATLGPDEGTLTVTIDGSVDTVAADVYRVTLESESSGV
;
A
#
# COMPACT_ATOMS: atom_id res chain seq x y z
N MET A 1 60.94 -12.14 -9.70
CA MET A 1 60.76 -10.99 -8.77
C MET A 1 61.09 -9.69 -9.50
N LYS A 2 60.33 -8.62 -9.20
CA LYS A 2 60.49 -7.19 -9.59
C LYS A 2 60.12 -6.77 -11.03
N ARG A 3 58.98 -6.08 -11.09
CA ARG A 3 58.56 -5.08 -12.10
C ARG A 3 59.51 -3.87 -12.09
N SER A 4 59.69 -3.19 -13.22
CA SER A 4 59.38 -1.74 -13.33
C SER A 4 59.52 -1.22 -14.76
N SER A 5 58.54 -0.40 -15.13
CA SER A 5 58.42 0.49 -16.29
C SER A 5 59.58 1.48 -16.43
N ASN A 6 59.95 1.87 -17.67
CA ASN A 6 59.83 3.27 -18.14
C ASN A 6 60.30 3.51 -19.59
N ASN A 7 59.35 3.98 -20.41
CA ASN A 7 59.40 5.12 -21.35
C ASN A 7 60.75 5.63 -21.90
N LYS A 8 60.81 5.87 -23.23
CA LYS A 8 60.87 7.23 -23.85
C LYS A 8 60.96 7.23 -25.41
N ARG A 9 59.92 7.85 -26.03
CA ARG A 9 59.85 8.78 -27.21
C ARG A 9 60.57 8.44 -28.54
N SER A 10 59.82 8.26 -29.66
CA SER A 10 59.38 9.25 -30.71
C SER A 10 60.42 9.40 -31.84
N PRO A 11 60.19 10.05 -33.00
CA PRO A 11 59.01 10.45 -33.79
C PRO A 11 59.11 10.07 -35.31
N LEU A 12 58.06 10.28 -36.12
CA LEU A 12 58.07 10.34 -37.61
C LEU A 12 58.20 9.03 -38.43
N ASP A 13 57.07 8.41 -38.77
CA ASP A 13 56.86 7.83 -40.11
C ASP A 13 55.37 7.54 -40.30
N GLY A 14 54.61 8.03 -41.28
CA GLY A 14 54.72 9.14 -42.21
C GLY A 14 53.28 9.61 -42.52
N ARG A 15 53.10 10.92 -42.72
CA ARG A 15 51.81 11.54 -43.07
C ARG A 15 51.49 11.32 -44.55
N ILE A 16 50.29 10.83 -44.89
CA ILE A 16 49.51 11.17 -46.10
C ILE A 16 48.05 10.74 -45.79
N GLY A 17 46.97 11.52 -45.77
CA GLY A 17 46.60 12.74 -46.48
C GLY A 17 45.29 12.46 -47.24
N ALA A 18 44.16 12.30 -46.53
CA ALA A 18 42.85 12.13 -47.18
C ALA A 18 42.06 13.45 -47.11
N HIS A 19 42.03 14.19 -48.22
CA HIS A 19 41.14 15.32 -48.40
C HIS A 19 40.36 15.20 -49.71
N PHE A 20 39.05 15.43 -49.55
CA PHE A 20 38.09 16.02 -50.48
C PHE A 20 37.83 15.35 -51.84
N GLY A 21 36.73 14.61 -51.89
CA GLY A 21 35.94 14.37 -53.11
C GLY A 21 34.46 14.53 -52.79
N GLY A 22 33.99 15.77 -52.74
CA GLY A 22 32.57 16.08 -52.63
C GLY A 22 31.84 15.78 -53.94
N ARG A 23 30.68 15.12 -53.85
CA ARG A 23 29.70 15.09 -54.94
C ARG A 23 28.34 15.50 -54.36
N ILE A 24 27.87 16.66 -54.78
CA ILE A 24 26.59 17.27 -54.43
C ILE A 24 25.51 16.85 -55.43
N SER A 25 24.25 16.92 -54.97
CA SER A 25 22.98 17.00 -55.72
C SER A 25 22.33 15.65 -56.08
N THR A 26 21.09 15.31 -55.74
CA THR A 26 19.93 16.02 -55.15
C THR A 26 18.96 14.94 -54.67
N ARG A 27 18.53 14.97 -53.40
CA ARG A 27 17.14 14.70 -53.02
C ARG A 27 16.87 15.19 -51.59
N ARG A 28 15.95 16.13 -51.49
CA ARG A 28 15.34 16.62 -50.24
C ARG A 28 14.62 15.45 -49.56
N THR A 29 14.85 15.22 -48.27
CA THR A 29 13.90 15.51 -47.18
C THR A 29 14.44 15.02 -45.83
N ARG A 30 14.55 15.99 -44.92
CA ARG A 30 14.41 15.97 -43.45
C ARG A 30 14.15 14.60 -42.79
N ILE A 31 14.94 14.27 -41.76
CA ILE A 31 14.45 14.05 -40.38
C ILE A 31 15.67 14.12 -39.44
N VAL A 32 15.61 15.09 -38.53
CA VAL A 32 16.43 15.23 -37.33
C VAL A 32 15.59 14.67 -36.18
N LEU A 33 16.18 13.81 -35.35
CA LEU A 33 15.90 13.52 -33.91
C LEU A 33 16.45 12.10 -33.69
N GLY A 34 17.50 11.84 -32.90
CA GLY A 34 17.76 12.38 -31.58
C GLY A 34 17.15 11.43 -30.55
N LEU A 35 17.89 10.39 -30.13
CA LEU A 35 17.51 9.58 -28.97
C LEU A 35 18.65 9.59 -27.95
N PHE A 36 18.54 10.53 -27.02
CA PHE A 36 19.22 10.48 -25.73
C PHE A 36 18.55 9.37 -24.91
N VAL A 37 19.29 8.32 -24.57
CA VAL A 37 18.86 7.34 -23.58
C VAL A 37 19.45 7.77 -22.24
N VAL A 38 18.62 8.42 -21.42
CA VAL A 38 18.90 8.68 -19.99
C VAL A 38 17.92 7.84 -19.17
N ILE A 39 18.53 6.90 -18.46
CA ILE A 39 18.17 6.21 -17.21
C ILE A 39 16.83 6.63 -16.57
N ALA A 40 15.93 5.65 -16.39
CA ALA A 40 14.95 5.64 -15.31
C ALA A 40 14.69 4.18 -14.89
N THR A 41 15.11 3.84 -13.68
CA THR A 41 14.67 2.65 -12.95
C THR A 41 13.16 2.78 -12.75
N PRO A 42 12.31 1.81 -13.13
CA PRO A 42 10.94 1.82 -12.66
C PRO A 42 10.93 1.24 -11.24
N MET A 43 11.01 2.11 -10.23
CA MET A 43 10.34 1.83 -8.96
C MET A 43 8.91 2.31 -9.12
N PHE A 44 8.05 1.43 -9.63
CA PHE A 44 6.61 1.53 -9.49
C PHE A 44 6.12 0.12 -9.20
N ALA A 45 5.98 -0.23 -7.92
CA ALA A 45 4.99 -1.22 -7.52
C ALA A 45 3.64 -0.63 -7.96
N SER A 46 3.20 -1.05 -9.13
CA SER A 46 1.92 -0.65 -9.69
C SER A 46 0.89 -1.40 -8.89
N THR A 47 0.16 -0.73 -7.98
CA THR A 47 -1.13 -1.28 -7.61
C THR A 47 -1.95 -1.29 -8.90
N LEU A 48 -2.19 -2.49 -9.40
CA LEU A 48 -3.17 -2.71 -10.46
C LEU A 48 -4.51 -2.25 -9.90
N ALA A 49 -4.90 -1.02 -10.19
CA ALA A 49 -6.31 -0.70 -10.34
C ALA A 49 -6.75 -1.39 -11.64
N ALA A 50 -6.94 -2.71 -11.56
CA ALA A 50 -7.53 -3.49 -12.62
C ALA A 50 -9.02 -3.12 -12.66
N SER A 51 -9.38 -2.08 -13.42
CA SER A 51 -10.76 -1.94 -13.86
C SER A 51 -11.02 -3.07 -14.85
N VAL A 52 -11.54 -4.19 -14.36
CA VAL A 52 -12.01 -5.27 -15.22
C VAL A 52 -13.27 -4.77 -15.91
N THR A 53 -13.14 -4.23 -17.12
CA THR A 53 -14.28 -4.06 -18.02
C THR A 53 -14.73 -5.44 -18.47
N LEU A 54 -15.64 -6.05 -17.72
CA LEU A 54 -16.40 -7.21 -18.19
C LEU A 54 -17.37 -6.72 -19.26
N ASN A 55 -17.14 -7.18 -20.48
CA ASN A 55 -18.08 -7.11 -21.59
C ASN A 55 -19.32 -7.94 -21.20
N ASN A 56 -20.27 -7.33 -20.49
CA ASN A 56 -21.71 -7.62 -20.45
C ASN A 56 -22.39 -6.88 -19.26
N GLY A 57 -22.60 -5.56 -19.39
CA GLY A 57 -23.74 -4.85 -18.80
C GLY A 57 -23.82 -4.63 -17.27
N ASP A 58 -23.12 -5.36 -16.43
CA ASP A 58 -23.16 -5.17 -14.98
C ASP A 58 -21.83 -4.59 -14.50
N ALA A 59 -21.88 -3.36 -14.01
CA ALA A 59 -20.75 -2.72 -13.37
C ALA A 59 -20.36 -3.55 -12.14
N VAL A 60 -19.17 -4.17 -12.18
CA VAL A 60 -18.52 -4.66 -10.97
C VAL A 60 -17.99 -3.44 -10.23
N GLU A 61 -18.87 -2.87 -9.42
CA GLU A 61 -18.56 -1.83 -8.46
C GLU A 61 -17.91 -2.52 -7.26
N PHE A 62 -16.58 -2.67 -7.31
CA PHE A 62 -15.81 -3.07 -6.15
C PHE A 62 -16.13 -2.06 -5.03
N GLY A 63 -16.67 -2.56 -3.92
CA GLY A 63 -17.08 -1.75 -2.76
C GLY A 63 -15.93 -0.85 -2.32
N GLN A 64 -15.94 0.41 -2.79
CA GLN A 64 -15.06 1.44 -2.30
C GLN A 64 -15.64 1.82 -0.94
N GLY A 65 -15.13 1.17 0.11
CA GLY A 65 -15.64 1.33 1.47
C GLY A 65 -15.73 2.79 1.86
N GLU A 66 -16.95 3.30 2.02
CA GLU A 66 -17.19 4.54 2.73
C GLU A 66 -16.80 4.31 4.21
N GLY A 67 -15.58 4.69 4.57
CA GLY A 67 -15.12 4.65 5.96
C GLY A 67 -15.83 5.73 6.78
N LEU A 68 -16.48 5.32 7.87
CA LEU A 68 -16.94 6.26 8.90
C LEU A 68 -15.72 6.83 9.63
N VAL A 69 -15.73 8.14 9.86
CA VAL A 69 -14.65 8.88 10.52
C VAL A 69 -14.53 8.44 11.98
N ILE A 70 -13.32 8.07 12.40
CA ILE A 70 -13.05 7.78 13.80
C ILE A 70 -13.03 9.11 14.58
N ALA A 71 -13.80 9.24 15.66
CA ALA A 71 -13.95 10.52 16.36
C ALA A 71 -12.63 11.11 16.92
N CYS A 72 -11.59 10.29 17.05
CA CYS A 72 -10.28 10.69 17.56
C CYS A 72 -9.27 11.08 16.48
N ASP A 73 -9.60 10.90 15.20
CA ASP A 73 -8.69 11.15 14.06
C ASP A 73 -9.48 11.45 12.78
N GLN A 74 -9.18 12.58 12.14
CA GLN A 74 -9.90 13.04 10.95
C GLN A 74 -9.34 12.50 9.63
N LEU A 75 -8.15 11.90 9.63
CA LEU A 75 -7.40 11.58 8.42
C LEU A 75 -6.95 10.11 8.45
N ILE A 76 -7.90 9.19 8.38
CA ILE A 76 -7.62 7.76 8.26
C ILE A 76 -7.96 7.29 6.85
N VAL A 77 -7.03 6.57 6.23
CA VAL A 77 -7.27 5.89 4.96
C VAL A 77 -7.38 4.39 5.21
N THR A 78 -8.51 3.81 4.79
CA THR A 78 -8.80 2.39 4.88
C THR A 78 -8.39 1.68 3.59
N ARG A 79 -7.72 0.53 3.71
CA ARG A 79 -7.47 -0.39 2.60
C ARG A 79 -7.83 -1.80 3.02
N ILE A 80 -8.50 -2.51 2.11
CA ILE A 80 -8.80 -3.93 2.26
C ILE A 80 -7.96 -4.66 1.23
N ASN A 81 -7.17 -5.64 1.67
CA ASN A 81 -6.46 -6.55 0.80
C ASN A 81 -7.15 -7.91 0.80
N GLU A 82 -7.21 -8.51 -0.37
CA GLU A 82 -7.79 -9.83 -0.61
C GLU A 82 -6.71 -10.85 -0.98
N ALA A 83 -6.93 -12.10 -0.59
CA ALA A 83 -6.09 -13.22 -0.95
C ALA A 83 -6.94 -14.36 -1.52
N TRP A 84 -6.37 -15.09 -2.48
CA TRP A 84 -6.97 -16.30 -3.01
C TRP A 84 -6.92 -17.44 -1.97
N SER A 85 -8.05 -18.04 -1.65
CA SER A 85 -8.14 -19.23 -0.80
C SER A 85 -8.22 -20.49 -1.65
N GLU A 86 -7.17 -21.33 -1.61
CA GLU A 86 -7.15 -22.62 -2.31
C GLU A 86 -8.17 -23.62 -1.75
N MET A 87 -8.57 -23.47 -0.49
CA MET A 87 -9.51 -24.39 0.17
C MET A 87 -10.95 -24.18 -0.29
N ILE A 88 -11.35 -22.93 -0.50
CA ILE A 88 -12.73 -22.55 -0.83
C ILE A 88 -12.85 -22.07 -2.28
N GLU A 89 -11.72 -21.94 -2.99
CA GLU A 89 -11.62 -21.52 -4.40
C GLU A 89 -12.23 -20.13 -4.68
N ASP A 90 -11.94 -19.15 -3.81
CA ASP A 90 -12.44 -17.77 -3.96
C ASP A 90 -11.49 -16.73 -3.32
N PHE A 91 -11.71 -15.44 -3.62
CA PHE A 91 -11.03 -14.32 -2.99
C PHE A 91 -11.65 -13.96 -1.64
N ARG A 92 -10.80 -13.92 -0.62
CA ARG A 92 -11.16 -13.67 0.77
C ARG A 92 -10.47 -12.44 1.30
N VAL A 93 -11.11 -11.73 2.21
CA VAL A 93 -10.47 -10.63 2.92
C VAL A 93 -9.30 -11.19 3.73
N SER A 94 -8.10 -10.67 3.51
CA SER A 94 -6.87 -11.13 4.17
C SER A 94 -6.37 -10.12 5.19
N THR A 95 -6.26 -8.85 4.79
CA THR A 95 -5.82 -7.80 5.72
C THR A 95 -6.65 -6.54 5.56
N ILE A 96 -6.80 -5.80 6.65
CA ILE A 96 -7.40 -4.48 6.70
C ILE A 96 -6.32 -3.52 7.23
N GLU A 97 -5.99 -2.50 6.46
CA GLU A 97 -4.98 -1.51 6.81
C GLU A 97 -5.65 -0.15 7.06
N LEU A 98 -5.35 0.45 8.21
CA LEU A 98 -5.67 1.85 8.53
C LEU A 98 -4.37 2.63 8.51
N THR A 99 -4.15 3.43 7.47
CA THR A 99 -2.96 4.28 7.35
C THR A 99 -3.26 5.69 7.81
N ASP A 100 -2.20 6.41 8.20
CA ASP A 100 -2.25 7.75 8.79
C ASP A 100 -2.99 7.80 10.14
N LEU A 101 -3.11 6.66 10.82
CA LEU A 101 -3.75 6.55 12.13
C LEU A 101 -2.87 7.19 13.22
N ASN A 102 -3.42 8.17 13.91
CA ASN A 102 -2.83 8.85 15.05
C ASN A 102 -3.19 8.12 16.36
N VAL A 103 -2.19 7.54 17.02
CA VAL A 103 -2.32 6.84 18.31
C VAL A 103 -1.82 7.68 19.50
N ALA A 104 -1.70 9.00 19.35
CA ALA A 104 -1.34 9.88 20.46
C ALA A 104 -2.35 9.77 21.61
N VAL A 105 -1.87 9.90 22.85
CA VAL A 105 -2.73 9.89 24.05
C VAL A 105 -3.29 11.29 24.28
N PRO A 106 -4.61 11.50 24.14
CA PRO A 106 -5.18 12.84 24.28
C PRO A 106 -5.17 13.30 25.74
N LEU A 107 -4.60 14.49 25.98
CA LEU A 107 -4.64 15.13 27.32
C LEU A 107 -6.02 15.68 27.67
N LEU A 108 -6.86 15.94 26.67
CA LEU A 108 -8.24 16.40 26.76
C LEU A 108 -9.05 15.75 25.62
N ALA A 109 -10.32 15.45 25.84
CA ALA A 109 -11.20 14.93 24.79
C ALA A 109 -11.49 16.05 23.76
N ALA A 110 -10.69 16.09 22.70
CA ALA A 110 -10.93 16.93 21.53
C ALA A 110 -11.09 16.04 20.29
N GLN A 111 -11.71 16.59 19.25
CA GLN A 111 -11.66 15.96 17.93
C GLN A 111 -10.21 16.01 17.44
N ASP A 112 -9.75 14.96 16.75
CA ASP A 112 -8.38 14.89 16.19
C ASP A 112 -7.24 14.89 17.22
N SER A 113 -7.52 14.47 18.46
CA SER A 113 -6.54 14.49 19.55
C SER A 113 -5.69 13.22 19.67
N GLY A 114 -5.92 12.23 18.79
CA GLY A 114 -5.29 10.92 18.84
C GLY A 114 -6.16 9.84 19.48
N CYS A 115 -6.01 8.63 18.96
CA CYS A 115 -6.78 7.44 19.30
C CYS A 115 -6.07 6.52 20.32
N GLY A 116 -5.00 7.00 20.96
CA GLY A 116 -4.21 6.20 21.88
C GLY A 116 -5.04 5.60 23.02
N GLY A 117 -4.92 4.28 23.23
CA GLY A 117 -5.62 3.55 24.28
C GLY A 117 -7.12 3.34 24.07
N LYS A 118 -7.65 3.73 22.91
CA LYS A 118 -9.04 3.46 22.52
C LYS A 118 -9.15 2.08 21.88
N VAL A 119 -10.38 1.55 21.89
CA VAL A 119 -10.69 0.33 21.15
C VAL A 119 -11.29 0.74 19.81
N ILE A 120 -10.72 0.25 18.70
CA ILE A 120 -11.33 0.36 17.38
C ILE A 120 -12.09 -0.93 17.09
N LYS A 121 -13.36 -0.78 16.71
CA LYS A 121 -14.22 -1.84 16.20
C LYS A 121 -14.28 -1.76 14.68
N ILE A 122 -14.04 -2.88 14.03
CA ILE A 122 -14.03 -3.03 12.58
C ILE A 122 -15.13 -4.01 12.20
N GLN A 123 -16.08 -3.59 11.37
CA GLN A 123 -17.08 -4.48 10.80
C GLN A 123 -17.11 -4.34 9.27
N LEU A 124 -17.38 -5.46 8.61
CA LEU A 124 -17.60 -5.52 7.17
C LEU A 124 -19.10 -5.68 6.95
N LEU A 125 -19.69 -4.86 6.08
CA LEU A 125 -21.11 -4.87 5.79
C LEU A 125 -21.36 -5.29 4.35
N ASN A 126 -22.44 -6.04 4.14
CA ASN A 126 -22.93 -6.39 2.81
C ASN A 126 -23.70 -5.21 2.15
N SER A 127 -24.21 -5.43 0.94
CA SER A 127 -24.96 -4.41 0.18
C SER A 127 -26.29 -3.98 0.82
N LEU A 128 -26.83 -4.78 1.75
CA LEU A 128 -28.02 -4.44 2.55
C LEU A 128 -27.65 -3.68 3.83
N GLY A 129 -26.37 -3.59 4.15
CA GLY A 129 -25.86 -3.01 5.40
C GLY A 129 -25.82 -3.99 6.57
N ASP A 130 -26.02 -5.29 6.34
CA ASP A 130 -25.92 -6.31 7.39
C ASP A 130 -24.44 -6.70 7.64
N PRO A 131 -24.03 -6.91 8.90
CA PRO A 131 -22.69 -7.36 9.22
C PRO A 131 -22.36 -8.75 8.68
N LEU A 132 -21.20 -8.87 8.05
CA LEU A 132 -20.62 -10.11 7.56
C LEU A 132 -19.87 -10.83 8.67
N THR A 133 -19.81 -12.15 8.59
CA THR A 133 -19.01 -12.93 9.55
C THR A 133 -17.52 -12.77 9.23
N ILE A 134 -16.72 -12.51 10.26
CA ILE A 134 -15.28 -12.24 10.20
C ILE A 134 -14.60 -12.82 11.45
N GLY A 135 -13.46 -13.48 11.29
CA GLY A 135 -12.64 -14.01 12.39
C GLY A 135 -12.71 -15.54 12.52
N ASP A 136 -12.54 -16.06 13.73
CA ASP A 136 -12.29 -17.50 13.94
C ASP A 136 -13.52 -18.34 14.27
N SER A 137 -14.70 -17.72 14.42
CA SER A 137 -15.94 -18.43 14.74
C SER A 137 -17.16 -17.89 14.00
N SER A 138 -18.10 -18.80 13.72
CA SER A 138 -19.37 -18.47 13.05
C SER A 138 -20.19 -17.52 13.92
N GLY A 139 -20.52 -16.34 13.39
CA GLY A 139 -21.31 -15.32 14.07
C GLY A 139 -20.50 -14.16 14.68
N LEU A 140 -19.17 -14.23 14.68
CA LEU A 140 -18.35 -13.03 14.91
C LEU A 140 -18.51 -12.09 13.71
N THR A 141 -18.93 -10.87 13.97
CA THR A 141 -19.19 -9.86 12.91
C THR A 141 -18.38 -8.58 13.11
N GLU A 142 -17.46 -8.61 14.07
CA GLU A 142 -16.66 -7.47 14.50
C GLU A 142 -15.30 -7.94 14.99
N ILE A 143 -14.24 -7.24 14.57
CA ILE A 143 -12.90 -7.32 15.17
C ILE A 143 -12.74 -6.08 16.04
N SER A 144 -12.34 -6.26 17.30
CA SER A 144 -11.97 -5.15 18.19
C SER A 144 -10.48 -5.15 18.47
N VAL A 145 -9.83 -4.02 18.21
CA VAL A 145 -8.40 -3.73 18.35
C VAL A 145 -8.20 -2.73 19.48
N THR A 146 -7.36 -3.04 20.48
CA THR A 146 -6.95 -2.02 21.46
C THR A 146 -5.70 -1.29 20.98
N LEU A 147 -5.83 0.01 20.68
CA LEU A 147 -4.74 0.83 20.19
C LEU A 147 -3.66 1.09 21.26
N PRO A 148 -2.38 1.22 20.86
CA PRO A 148 -1.31 1.52 21.78
C PRO A 148 -1.44 2.94 22.34
N ASN A 149 -0.84 3.20 23.50
CA ASN A 149 -0.76 4.52 24.12
C ASN A 149 0.46 5.28 23.57
N GLY A 150 0.35 5.80 22.35
CA GLY A 150 1.46 6.32 21.59
C GLY A 150 2.20 5.23 20.82
N GLY A 151 2.90 5.63 19.76
CA GLY A 151 3.61 4.68 18.92
C GLY A 151 5.04 4.42 19.38
N SER A 152 5.71 3.56 18.62
CA SER A 152 7.07 3.11 18.87
C SER A 152 7.82 3.07 17.54
N GLY A 153 9.15 3.26 17.57
CA GLY A 153 10.00 3.10 16.38
C GLY A 153 10.17 1.64 15.91
N ILE A 154 9.37 0.73 16.44
CA ILE A 154 9.29 -0.69 16.07
C ILE A 154 7.82 -1.15 16.02
N PRO A 155 7.49 -2.19 15.25
CA PRO A 155 6.13 -2.73 15.20
C PRO A 155 5.63 -3.20 16.57
N GLN A 156 4.39 -2.83 16.91
CA GLN A 156 3.72 -3.19 18.15
C GLN A 156 2.58 -4.16 17.87
N VAL A 157 2.67 -5.37 18.40
CA VAL A 157 1.56 -6.34 18.36
C VAL A 157 0.50 -5.91 19.37
N LEU A 158 -0.74 -5.84 18.93
CA LEU A 158 -1.86 -5.32 19.72
C LEU A 158 -2.78 -6.45 20.23
N ASN A 159 -3.62 -6.10 21.20
CA ASN A 159 -4.62 -7.00 21.74
C ASN A 159 -5.89 -6.93 20.90
N GLU A 160 -6.20 -8.05 20.27
CA GLU A 160 -7.31 -8.22 19.34
C GLU A 160 -8.38 -9.17 19.86
N THR A 161 -9.57 -9.05 19.28
CA THR A 161 -10.63 -10.05 19.44
C THR A 161 -10.44 -11.20 18.45
N SER A 162 -10.91 -12.38 18.84
CA SER A 162 -10.67 -13.68 18.25
C SER A 162 -10.63 -13.74 16.70
N GLY A 163 -9.60 -14.40 16.17
CA GLY A 163 -9.44 -14.68 14.74
C GLY A 163 -8.73 -13.60 13.92
N ALA A 164 -8.16 -12.59 14.57
CA ALA A 164 -7.30 -11.61 13.92
C ALA A 164 -6.01 -11.39 14.70
N THR A 165 -4.96 -11.00 13.99
CA THR A 165 -3.78 -10.38 14.57
C THR A 165 -3.72 -8.93 14.13
N ALA A 166 -3.26 -8.03 15.00
CA ALA A 166 -3.05 -6.64 14.62
C ALA A 166 -1.68 -6.16 15.04
N VAL A 167 -1.10 -5.35 14.16
CA VAL A 167 0.19 -4.74 14.32
C VAL A 167 0.07 -3.26 13.99
N PHE A 168 0.52 -2.41 14.90
CA PHE A 168 0.70 -0.98 14.63
C PHE A 168 2.18 -0.69 14.39
N GLU A 169 2.48 0.03 13.32
CA GLU A 169 3.81 0.52 13.00
C GLU A 169 3.78 2.03 12.76
N ALA A 170 4.53 2.79 13.57
CA ALA A 170 4.65 4.23 13.37
C ALA A 170 5.45 4.52 12.09
N THR A 171 4.83 5.22 11.15
CA THR A 171 5.40 5.55 9.84
C THR A 171 5.78 7.02 9.73
N LEU A 172 5.11 7.90 10.49
CA LEU A 172 5.34 9.34 10.51
C LEU A 172 5.38 9.83 11.96
N GLY A 173 6.55 10.29 12.42
CA GLY A 173 6.70 10.68 13.83
C GLY A 173 6.52 9.50 14.80
N PRO A 174 6.37 9.78 16.11
CA PRO A 174 6.22 8.72 17.11
C PRO A 174 4.82 8.11 17.14
N ASP A 175 3.78 8.85 16.75
CA ASP A 175 2.38 8.50 17.04
C ASP A 175 1.49 8.34 15.80
N GLU A 176 1.94 8.68 14.59
CA GLU A 176 1.16 8.44 13.37
C GLU A 176 1.73 7.23 12.62
N GLY A 177 0.84 6.33 12.20
CA GLY A 177 1.25 5.03 11.69
C GLY A 177 0.22 4.28 10.88
N THR A 178 0.57 3.04 10.61
CA THR A 178 -0.30 2.07 9.96
C THR A 178 -0.70 1.00 10.96
N LEU A 179 -2.01 0.79 11.13
CA LEU A 179 -2.55 -0.39 11.77
C LEU A 179 -2.85 -1.43 10.69
N THR A 180 -2.19 -2.57 10.74
CA THR A 180 -2.48 -3.72 9.89
C THR A 180 -3.18 -4.78 10.73
N VAL A 181 -4.42 -5.11 10.36
CA VAL A 181 -5.20 -6.20 10.94
C VAL A 181 -5.21 -7.35 9.94
N THR A 182 -4.59 -8.46 10.29
CA THR A 182 -4.59 -9.70 9.51
C THR A 182 -5.69 -10.60 10.04
N ILE A 183 -6.56 -11.06 9.14
CA ILE A 183 -7.58 -12.05 9.47
C ILE A 183 -6.93 -13.42 9.38
N ASP A 184 -6.78 -14.07 10.53
CA ASP A 184 -6.16 -15.39 10.69
C ASP A 184 -7.20 -16.45 11.09
N GLY A 185 -8.48 -16.13 10.89
CA GLY A 185 -9.62 -16.92 11.34
C GLY A 185 -9.95 -18.10 10.43
N SER A 186 -10.74 -19.05 10.95
CA SER A 186 -11.31 -20.13 10.13
C SER A 186 -12.49 -19.68 9.26
N VAL A 187 -12.98 -18.46 9.47
CA VAL A 187 -14.10 -17.86 8.74
C VAL A 187 -13.64 -16.56 8.09
N ASP A 188 -13.09 -16.69 6.88
CA ASP A 188 -12.71 -15.54 6.07
C ASP A 188 -13.91 -15.05 5.25
N THR A 189 -14.20 -13.75 5.35
CA THR A 189 -15.26 -13.10 4.59
C THR A 189 -14.96 -13.16 3.09
N VAL A 190 -15.96 -13.53 2.27
CA VAL A 190 -15.86 -13.43 0.79
C VAL A 190 -15.65 -11.97 0.43
N ALA A 191 -14.60 -11.64 -0.31
CA ALA A 191 -14.30 -10.26 -0.66
C ALA A 191 -15.44 -9.62 -1.50
N ALA A 192 -16.07 -10.41 -2.39
CA ALA A 192 -17.19 -9.97 -3.20
C ALA A 192 -18.46 -9.61 -2.40
N ASP A 193 -18.60 -10.11 -1.17
CA ASP A 193 -19.75 -9.80 -0.31
C ASP A 193 -19.57 -8.47 0.44
N VAL A 194 -18.33 -7.95 0.51
CA VAL A 194 -18.02 -6.71 1.23
C VAL A 194 -18.41 -5.50 0.41
N TYR A 195 -19.36 -4.72 0.92
CA TYR A 195 -19.82 -3.48 0.30
C TYR A 195 -19.32 -2.23 1.04
N ARG A 196 -19.24 -2.29 2.38
CA ARG A 196 -18.79 -1.17 3.22
C ARG A 196 -18.00 -1.66 4.43
N VAL A 197 -17.07 -0.83 4.91
CA VAL A 197 -16.36 -1.04 6.18
C VAL A 197 -16.81 0.01 7.18
N THR A 198 -17.13 -0.40 8.39
CA THR A 198 -17.38 0.52 9.50
C THR A 198 -16.21 0.48 10.48
N LEU A 199 -15.84 1.68 10.94
CA LEU A 199 -14.84 1.88 11.97
C LEU A 199 -15.47 2.69 13.08
N GLU A 200 -15.43 2.15 14.30
CA GLU A 200 -15.95 2.84 15.48
C GLU A 200 -14.88 2.86 16.57
N SER A 201 -14.59 4.03 17.14
CA SER A 201 -13.75 4.12 18.34
C SER A 201 -14.61 4.19 19.60
N GLU A 202 -14.30 3.35 20.57
CA GLU A 202 -14.84 3.43 21.93
C GLU A 202 -13.74 3.80 22.93
N SER A 203 -14.12 4.46 24.03
CA SER A 203 -13.23 4.57 25.19
C SER A 203 -12.93 3.18 25.71
N SER A 204 -11.68 2.85 26.04
CA SER A 204 -11.43 1.65 26.83
C SER A 204 -12.14 1.84 28.17
N GLY A 205 -13.05 0.93 28.50
CA GLY A 205 -13.93 1.01 29.68
C GLY A 205 -13.22 0.73 31.00
N VAL A 206 -12.06 1.36 31.23
CA VAL A 206 -11.28 1.26 32.47
C VAL A 206 -11.38 2.54 33.27
#